data_AF-A0A938JM95-F1
#
_entry.id   AF-A0A938JM95-F1
#
_cell.length_a   1.000
_cell.length_b   1.000
_cell.length_c   1.000
_cell.angle_alpha   90.00
_cell.angle_beta   90.00
_cell.angle_gamma   90.00
#
_symmetry.space_group_name_H-M   'P 1'
#
loop_
_entity.id
_entity.type
_entity.pdbx_description
1 polymer ?
#
loop_
_entity_poly.entity_id
_entity_poly.type
_entity_poly.pdbx_seq_one_letter_code
_entity_poly.pdbx_strand_id
1 'polypeptide(L)'
;MQYCFYRYHIPDPVYFSKDIKVTIQQIGGWNPDVTPLFYYNKSPIYSVKMEKIDFTKSAGLFNYGLFECQDDWSSCAYFYLDNPENNLPEIDPIEKRIK
;
A
#
# COMPACT_ATOMS: atom_id res chain seq x y z
N MET A 1 9.00 7.97 8.34
CA MET A 1 9.42 6.64 8.84
C MET A 1 9.56 5.73 7.62
N GLN A 2 10.52 4.80 7.63
CA GLN A 2 10.76 3.89 6.49
C GLN A 2 10.69 2.46 7.00
N TYR A 3 9.99 1.61 6.26
CA TYR A 3 9.80 0.20 6.59
C TYR A 3 10.12 -0.67 5.39
N CYS A 4 10.61 -1.88 5.65
CA CYS A 4 10.84 -2.90 4.64
C CYS A 4 10.22 -4.21 5.12
N PHE A 5 9.33 -4.78 4.30
CA PHE A 5 8.67 -6.05 4.55
C PHE A 5 8.98 -7.00 3.40
N TYR A 6 9.11 -8.28 3.71
CA TYR A 6 9.31 -9.32 2.71
C TYR A 6 8.52 -10.58 3.07
N ARG A 7 8.14 -11.35 2.05
CA ARG A 7 7.59 -12.70 2.20
C ARG A 7 8.09 -13.55 1.04
N TYR A 8 8.62 -14.72 1.37
CA TYR A 8 8.94 -15.74 0.38
C TYR A 8 7.86 -16.82 0.40
N HIS A 9 7.30 -17.11 -0.76
CA HIS A 9 6.30 -18.16 -0.97
C HIS A 9 6.97 -19.52 -1.24
N ILE A 10 7.94 -19.91 -0.39
CA ILE A 10 8.65 -21.19 -0.52
C ILE A 10 7.72 -22.37 -0.16
N PRO A 11 7.06 -22.39 1.02
CA PRO A 11 6.15 -23.49 1.36
C PRO A 11 4.79 -23.38 0.65
N ASP A 12 4.43 -22.20 0.17
CA ASP A 12 3.13 -21.88 -0.43
C ASP A 12 3.26 -21.11 -1.78
N PRO A 13 3.88 -21.70 -2.82
CA PRO A 13 4.06 -21.02 -4.10
C PRO A 13 2.72 -20.64 -4.74
N VAL A 14 2.68 -19.45 -5.36
CA VAL A 14 1.54 -19.00 -6.16
C VAL A 14 1.77 -19.41 -7.61
N TYR A 15 1.12 -20.48 -8.05
CA TYR A 15 1.25 -20.98 -9.42
C TYR A 15 0.35 -20.20 -10.40
N PHE A 16 0.83 -20.03 -11.63
CA PHE A 16 0.07 -19.52 -12.76
C PHE A 16 0.54 -20.22 -14.06
N SER A 17 -0.34 -20.36 -15.05
CA SER A 17 -0.02 -21.10 -16.28
C SER A 17 0.31 -20.20 -17.47
N LYS A 18 -0.19 -18.95 -17.48
CA LYS A 18 -0.04 -18.03 -18.61
C LYS A 18 0.36 -16.66 -18.13
N ASP A 19 -0.53 -16.01 -17.39
CA ASP A 19 -0.36 -14.65 -16.90
C ASP A 19 -0.78 -14.57 -15.42
N ILE A 20 -0.20 -13.62 -14.69
CA ILE A 20 -0.59 -13.28 -13.31
C ILE A 20 -0.62 -11.76 -13.14
N LYS A 21 -1.58 -11.28 -12.34
CA LYS A 21 -1.64 -9.89 -11.87
C LYS A 21 -1.64 -9.87 -10.35
N VAL A 22 -0.66 -9.18 -9.77
CA VAL A 22 -0.54 -8.99 -8.33
C VAL A 22 -0.76 -7.52 -8.01
N THR A 23 -1.58 -7.24 -7.00
CA THR A 23 -1.91 -5.87 -6.58
C THR A 23 -1.84 -5.77 -5.07
N ILE A 24 -1.38 -4.64 -4.55
CA ILE A 24 -1.45 -4.30 -3.13
C ILE A 24 -2.44 -3.15 -2.93
N GLN A 25 -3.19 -3.21 -1.84
CA GLN A 25 -4.01 -2.09 -1.37
C GLN A 25 -3.36 -1.53 -0.10
N GLN A 26 -3.26 -0.20 -0.02
CA GLN A 26 -2.66 0.48 1.11
C GLN A 26 -3.75 0.89 2.10
N ILE A 27 -4.12 -0.01 3.01
CA ILE A 27 -5.10 0.29 4.07
C ILE A 27 -4.37 0.56 5.38
N GLY A 28 -4.64 1.73 5.96
CA GLY A 28 -4.26 2.10 7.32
C GLY A 28 -5.41 1.94 8.30
N GLY A 29 -5.08 1.85 9.57
CA GLY A 29 -6.04 1.89 10.67
C GLY A 29 -5.73 3.03 11.64
N TRP A 30 -6.76 3.66 12.19
CA TRP A 30 -6.60 4.58 13.32
C TRP A 30 -7.18 3.99 14.60
N ASN A 31 -6.68 4.51 15.71
CA ASN A 31 -7.23 4.34 17.05
C ASN A 31 -7.29 5.71 17.75
N PRO A 32 -7.85 5.82 18.96
CA PRO A 32 -7.95 7.10 19.66
C PRO A 32 -6.60 7.78 19.91
N ASP A 33 -5.53 7.01 20.10
CA ASP A 33 -4.19 7.53 20.42
C ASP A 33 -3.56 8.27 19.22
N VAL A 34 -3.84 7.82 18.00
CA VAL A 34 -3.28 8.41 16.77
C VAL A 34 -4.23 9.39 16.07
N THR A 35 -5.51 9.44 16.47
CA THR A 35 -6.52 10.35 15.88
C THR A 35 -6.06 11.83 15.89
N PRO A 36 -5.44 12.36 16.97
CA PRO A 36 -4.95 13.74 16.99
C PRO A 36 -3.91 14.03 15.90
N LEU A 37 -3.10 13.05 15.49
CA LEU A 37 -2.08 13.23 14.44
C LEU A 37 -2.72 13.56 13.09
N PHE A 38 -3.87 12.96 12.79
CA PHE A 38 -4.61 13.23 11.55
C PHE A 38 -5.27 14.61 11.55
N TYR A 39 -5.61 15.17 12.71
CA TYR A 39 -6.10 16.55 12.81
C TYR A 39 -4.99 17.56 12.46
N TYR A 40 -3.78 17.34 12.96
CA TYR A 40 -2.64 18.24 12.69
C TYR A 40 -2.07 18.05 11.28
N ASN A 41 -2.08 16.83 10.77
CA ASN A 41 -1.72 16.52 9.40
C ASN A 41 -2.86 16.94 8.45
N LYS A 42 -2.79 18.15 7.88
CA LYS A 42 -3.81 18.72 6.99
C LYS A 42 -3.97 18.01 5.64
N SER A 43 -3.28 16.90 5.44
CA SER A 43 -3.42 16.07 4.24
C SER A 43 -4.83 15.45 4.21
N PRO A 44 -5.51 15.42 3.05
CA PRO A 44 -6.83 14.80 2.96
C PRO A 44 -6.70 13.30 3.21
N ILE A 45 -7.53 12.76 4.12
CA ILE A 45 -7.63 11.33 4.39
C ILE A 45 -8.96 10.82 3.83
N TYR A 46 -8.94 9.65 3.21
CA TYR A 46 -10.10 9.03 2.59
C TYR A 46 -10.42 7.70 3.26
N SER A 47 -11.70 7.40 3.43
CA SER A 47 -12.16 6.08 3.87
C SER A 47 -11.89 5.04 2.80
N VAL A 48 -12.00 3.76 3.17
CA VAL A 48 -11.98 2.63 2.21
C VAL A 48 -13.10 2.68 1.15
N LYS A 49 -14.09 3.58 1.32
CA LYS A 49 -15.14 3.88 0.33
C LYS A 49 -14.83 5.13 -0.51
N MET A 50 -13.62 5.66 -0.43
CA MET A 50 -13.17 6.89 -1.11
C MET A 50 -13.91 8.16 -0.67
N GLU A 51 -14.47 8.16 0.53
CA GLU A 51 -15.13 9.34 1.10
C GLU A 51 -14.13 10.11 1.98
N LYS A 52 -14.07 11.44 1.84
CA LYS A 52 -13.18 12.26 2.65
C LYS A 52 -13.58 12.19 4.13
N ILE A 53 -12.63 11.86 5.01
CA ILE A 53 -12.82 11.82 6.45
C ILE A 53 -12.44 13.17 7.05
N ASP A 54 -13.31 13.71 7.89
CA ASP A 54 -13.09 14.97 8.61
C ASP A 54 -12.77 14.70 10.08
N PHE A 55 -11.47 14.62 10.39
CA PHE A 55 -10.98 14.44 11.76
C PHE A 55 -11.20 15.65 12.68
N THR A 56 -11.68 16.79 12.17
CA THR A 56 -12.06 17.95 12.99
C THR A 56 -13.43 17.78 13.65
N LYS A 57 -14.28 16.92 13.08
CA LYS A 57 -15.62 16.59 13.58
C LYS A 57 -15.62 15.23 14.27
N SER A 58 -14.86 15.12 15.35
CA SER A 58 -14.77 13.88 16.14
C SER A 58 -16.14 13.36 16.62
N ALA A 59 -17.14 14.24 16.73
CA ALA A 59 -18.54 13.87 16.92
C ALA A 59 -19.07 13.08 15.70
N GLY A 60 -19.02 11.75 15.79
CA GLY A 60 -19.51 10.81 14.77
C GLY A 60 -18.46 9.89 14.17
N LEU A 61 -17.17 10.12 14.46
CA LEU A 61 -16.12 9.16 14.13
C LEU A 61 -16.06 8.05 15.17
N PHE A 62 -15.96 6.81 14.71
CA PHE A 62 -15.68 5.69 15.59
C PHE A 62 -14.25 5.79 16.13
N ASN A 63 -14.06 5.31 17.37
CA ASN A 63 -12.74 5.23 18.01
C ASN A 63 -11.70 4.48 17.16
N TYR A 64 -12.17 3.54 16.34
CA TYR A 64 -11.34 2.76 15.43
C TYR A 64 -11.95 2.81 14.04
N GLY A 65 -11.09 2.84 13.01
CA GLY A 65 -11.53 2.79 11.63
C GLY A 65 -10.39 2.59 10.66
N LEU A 66 -10.75 2.44 9.39
CA LEU A 66 -9.83 2.17 8.29
C LEU A 66 -9.84 3.34 7.30
N PHE A 67 -8.69 3.60 6.70
CA PHE A 67 -8.50 4.63 5.68
C PHE A 67 -7.54 4.16 4.59
N GLU A 68 -7.60 4.78 3.43
CA GLU A 68 -6.61 4.59 2.37
C GLU A 68 -5.34 5.38 2.71
N CYS A 69 -4.24 4.66 2.89
CA CYS A 69 -2.93 5.25 3.12
C CYS A 69 -2.40 5.93 1.84
N GLN A 70 -1.55 6.93 2.04
CA GLN A 70 -0.86 7.65 0.97
C GLN A 70 0.64 7.54 1.20
N ASP A 71 1.16 6.31 1.16
CA ASP A 71 2.59 6.06 1.34
C ASP A 71 3.31 6.05 0.00
N ASP A 72 4.56 6.52 0.01
CA ASP A 72 5.50 6.26 -1.06
C ASP A 72 6.06 4.85 -0.88
N TRP A 73 5.73 3.94 -1.80
CA TRP A 73 6.10 2.53 -1.70
C TRP A 73 6.66 2.00 -3.01
N SER A 74 7.52 1.00 -2.89
CA SER A 74 8.04 0.21 -4.01
C SER A 74 8.06 -1.26 -3.64
N SER A 75 8.11 -2.15 -4.64
CA SER A 75 8.20 -3.59 -4.41
C SER A 75 9.06 -4.26 -5.47
N CYS A 76 9.62 -5.41 -5.10
CA CYS A 76 10.25 -6.35 -6.03
C CYS A 76 9.49 -7.69 -5.94
N ALA A 77 9.18 -8.28 -7.09
CA ALA A 77 8.57 -9.60 -7.17
C ALA A 77 9.57 -10.59 -7.76
N TYR A 78 9.71 -11.74 -7.12
CA TYR A 78 10.52 -12.85 -7.60
C TYR A 78 9.59 -13.97 -8.05
N PHE A 79 9.79 -14.46 -9.27
CA PHE A 79 9.02 -15.55 -9.83
C PHE A 79 9.91 -16.40 -10.74
N TYR A 80 9.46 -17.62 -10.99
CA TYR A 80 10.12 -18.56 -11.89
C TYR A 80 9.23 -18.75 -13.11
N LEU A 81 9.85 -18.75 -14.29
CA LEU A 81 9.22 -19.11 -15.55
C LEU A 81 9.79 -20.44 -16.03
N ASP A 82 9.10 -21.09 -16.96
CA ASP A 82 9.53 -22.32 -17.62
C ASP A 82 10.67 -22.08 -18.63
N ASN A 83 10.83 -20.85 -19.12
CA ASN A 83 11.90 -20.43 -20.02
C ASN A 83 12.48 -19.05 -19.62
N PRO A 84 13.75 -18.73 -19.94
CA PRO A 84 14.38 -17.47 -19.58
C PRO A 84 13.96 -16.32 -20.51
N GLU A 85 12.68 -15.96 -20.47
CA GLU A 85 12.14 -14.82 -21.21
C GLU A 85 12.11 -13.56 -20.35
N ASN A 86 12.46 -12.41 -20.94
CA ASN A 86 12.33 -11.11 -20.28
C ASN A 86 11.66 -10.11 -21.22
N ASN A 87 10.34 -10.14 -21.23
CA ASN A 87 9.49 -9.15 -21.92
C ASN A 87 8.98 -8.07 -20.96
N LEU A 88 9.62 -7.91 -19.79
CA LEU A 88 9.27 -6.86 -18.86
C LEU A 88 9.76 -5.49 -19.38
N PRO A 89 9.02 -4.41 -19.12
CA PRO A 89 9.47 -3.07 -19.45
C PRO A 89 10.77 -2.73 -18.69
N GLU A 90 11.54 -1.79 -19.24
CA GLU A 90 12.67 -1.22 -18.52
C GLU A 90 12.22 -0.61 -17.19
N ILE A 91 13.11 -0.69 -16.19
CA ILE A 91 12.86 -0.05 -14.91
C ILE A 91 12.77 1.47 -15.08
N ASP A 92 11.86 2.10 -14.35
CA ASP A 92 11.75 3.56 -14.35
C ASP A 92 13.08 4.24 -13.99
N PRO A 93 13.36 5.42 -14.56
CA PRO A 93 14.58 6.19 -14.26
C PRO A 93 14.62 6.59 -12.79
N ILE A 94 15.83 6.86 -12.29
CA ILE A 94 16.08 7.09 -10.85
C ILE A 94 15.26 8.27 -10.29
N GLU A 95 15.07 9.31 -11.10
CA GLU A 95 14.35 10.53 -10.73
C GLU A 95 12.87 10.27 -10.43
N LYS A 96 12.28 9.19 -10.97
CA LYS A 96 10.91 8.79 -10.65
C LYS A 96 10.79 7.87 -9.44
N ARG A 97 11.92 7.33 -8.95
CA ARG A 97 11.98 6.34 -7.86
C ARG A 97 12.52 6.93 -6.56
N ILE A 98 12.86 8.21 -6.55
CA ILE A 98 13.33 8.93 -5.38
C ILE A 98 12.37 10.09 -5.14
N LYS A 99 11.84 10.16 -3.91
CA LYS A 99 10.93 11.20 -3.45
C LYS A 99 11.44 11.84 -2.16
#